data_AF-A0A2N9MVC1-F1
#
_entry.id   AF-A0A2N9MVC1-F1
#
_cell.length_a   1.000
_cell.length_b   1.000
_cell.length_c   1.000
_cell.angle_alpha   90.00
_cell.angle_beta   90.00
_cell.angle_gamma   90.00
#
_symmetry.space_group_name_H-M   'P 1'
#
loop_
_entity.id
_entity.type
_entity.pdbx_description
1 polymer ?
#
loop_
_entity_poly.entity_id
_entity_poly.type
_entity_poly.pdbx_seq_one_letter_code
_entity_poly.pdbx_strand_id
1 'polypeptide(L)'
;MPRKAPWKKASPNPSPTTNGASSARPPSISPAEPDHYFAHHPEIDAAFAQAVTWASEAKNLNLMSLYENRTQRRVERNMKMLKDLQAERKAALEKVVEEATLLAQHAASKGEPYNVETDFPPEALPPQFAFSLSEIARKVAHKSRLAAPKPFRKAA
;
A
#
# COMPACT_ATOMS: atom_id res chain seq x y z
N MET A 1 31.69 -12.29 0.12
CA MET A 1 32.21 -13.05 -1.04
C MET A 1 31.49 -12.57 -2.30
N PRO A 2 32.03 -11.60 -3.06
CA PRO A 2 31.40 -11.11 -4.29
C PRO A 2 31.98 -11.85 -5.51
N ARG A 3 31.15 -12.59 -6.26
CA ARG A 3 31.56 -13.15 -7.55
C ARG A 3 31.18 -12.18 -8.67
N LYS A 4 32.14 -11.36 -9.09
CA LYS A 4 32.12 -10.66 -10.39
C LYS A 4 32.38 -11.70 -11.49
N ALA A 5 31.51 -11.79 -12.49
CA ALA A 5 31.79 -12.52 -13.73
C ALA A 5 32.29 -11.52 -14.80
N PRO A 6 33.46 -11.75 -15.42
CA PRO A 6 34.06 -10.84 -16.39
C PRO A 6 33.58 -11.14 -17.82
N TRP A 7 33.37 -10.07 -18.58
CA TRP A 7 33.00 -10.11 -20.00
C TRP A 7 34.19 -10.61 -20.82
N LYS A 8 34.02 -11.72 -21.57
CA LYS A 8 35.08 -12.34 -22.38
C LYS A 8 35.04 -11.80 -23.81
N LYS A 9 36.21 -11.41 -24.28
CA LYS A 9 36.53 -10.76 -25.56
C LYS A 9 36.24 -11.63 -26.79
N ALA A 10 36.04 -10.93 -27.90
CA ALA A 10 35.90 -11.38 -29.29
C ALA A 10 37.07 -12.21 -29.84
N SER A 11 36.76 -13.08 -30.82
CA SER A 11 37.47 -13.37 -32.10
C SER A 11 37.13 -14.81 -32.58
N PRO A 12 37.34 -15.19 -33.86
CA PRO A 12 37.12 -14.48 -35.12
C PRO A 12 36.24 -15.30 -36.11
N ASN A 13 35.58 -14.63 -37.05
CA ASN A 13 34.80 -15.25 -38.14
C ASN A 13 35.69 -16.01 -39.12
N PRO A 14 35.34 -17.24 -39.55
CA PRO A 14 35.83 -17.80 -40.81
C PRO A 14 34.88 -17.45 -41.97
N SER A 15 35.40 -16.76 -42.98
CA SER A 15 34.74 -16.58 -44.28
C SER A 15 34.81 -17.85 -45.11
N PRO A 16 33.73 -18.27 -45.79
CA PRO A 16 33.85 -19.13 -46.96
C PRO A 16 33.50 -18.37 -48.24
N THR A 17 34.53 -18.21 -49.07
CA THR A 17 34.55 -18.47 -50.52
C THR A 17 33.30 -18.19 -51.35
N THR A 18 33.48 -17.25 -52.29
CA THR A 18 32.66 -16.98 -53.47
C THR A 18 32.46 -18.23 -54.33
N ASN A 19 31.21 -18.59 -54.61
CA ASN A 19 30.85 -19.37 -55.79
C ASN A 19 29.61 -18.73 -56.42
N GLY A 20 29.78 -18.24 -57.65
CA GLY A 20 28.69 -17.73 -58.47
C GLY A 20 27.79 -18.87 -58.93
N ALA A 21 26.49 -18.70 -58.72
CA ALA A 21 25.46 -19.40 -59.46
C ALA A 21 24.25 -18.46 -59.55
N SER A 22 24.02 -17.96 -60.77
CA SER A 22 22.80 -17.28 -61.18
C SER A 22 21.59 -18.19 -60.92
N SER A 23 20.72 -17.81 -60.01
CA SER A 23 19.37 -18.37 -59.86
C SER A 23 18.45 -17.25 -59.34
N ALA A 24 17.30 -17.12 -59.99
CA ALA A 24 16.38 -16.00 -59.90
C ALA A 24 16.07 -15.57 -58.46
N ARG A 25 16.20 -14.26 -58.22
CA ARG A 25 15.80 -13.63 -56.95
C ARG A 25 14.27 -13.75 -56.83
N PRO A 26 13.71 -14.37 -55.77
CA PRO A 26 12.29 -14.27 -55.50
C PRO A 26 11.92 -12.79 -55.28
N PRO A 27 10.71 -12.34 -55.68
CA PRO A 27 10.30 -10.96 -55.49
C PRO A 27 10.49 -10.59 -54.02
N SER A 28 11.30 -9.55 -53.79
CA SER A 28 11.48 -8.99 -52.46
C SER A 28 10.12 -8.51 -51.99
N ILE A 29 9.54 -9.23 -51.04
CA ILE A 29 8.47 -8.71 -50.19
C ILE A 29 9.15 -7.65 -49.34
N SER A 30 9.26 -6.43 -49.90
CA SER A 30 9.41 -5.24 -49.10
C SER A 30 8.28 -5.27 -48.06
N PRO A 31 8.50 -4.90 -46.79
CA PRO A 31 7.40 -4.69 -45.87
C PRO A 31 6.52 -3.63 -46.54
N ALA A 32 5.36 -4.05 -47.02
CA ALA A 32 4.41 -3.15 -47.65
C ALA A 32 4.20 -2.01 -46.67
N GLU A 33 4.50 -0.80 -47.13
CA GLU A 33 4.01 0.42 -46.51
C GLU A 33 2.53 0.18 -46.20
N PRO A 34 2.09 0.32 -44.93
CA PRO A 34 0.73 -0.07 -44.58
C PRO A 34 -0.21 0.67 -45.52
N ASP A 35 -1.03 -0.07 -46.27
CA ASP A 35 -1.96 0.50 -47.23
C ASP A 35 -2.76 1.59 -46.51
N HIS A 36 -2.50 2.85 -46.85
CA HIS A 36 -3.23 3.97 -46.31
C HIS A 36 -4.59 3.98 -47.00
N TYR A 37 -5.52 3.19 -46.47
CA TYR A 37 -6.92 3.18 -46.89
C TYR A 37 -7.56 4.50 -46.46
N PHE A 38 -7.63 5.45 -47.40
CA PHE A 38 -8.48 6.63 -47.27
C PHE A 38 -9.85 6.28 -47.84
N ALA A 39 -10.83 6.07 -46.97
CA ALA A 39 -12.22 5.86 -47.37
C ALA A 39 -12.86 7.16 -47.92
N HIS A 40 -12.12 8.27 -47.91
CA HIS A 40 -12.54 9.62 -48.32
C HIS A 40 -13.76 10.13 -47.55
N HIS A 41 -14.03 9.52 -46.40
CA HIS A 41 -15.02 9.96 -45.44
C HIS A 41 -14.28 10.23 -44.12
N PRO A 42 -14.21 11.50 -43.67
CA PRO A 42 -13.33 11.89 -42.57
C PRO A 42 -13.60 11.12 -41.27
N GLU A 43 -14.85 10.73 -41.04
CA GLU A 43 -15.25 9.93 -39.87
C GLU A 43 -14.72 8.49 -39.94
N ILE A 44 -14.69 7.89 -41.14
CA ILE A 44 -14.23 6.51 -41.34
C ILE A 44 -12.70 6.45 -41.18
N ASP A 45 -12.00 7.43 -41.75
CA ASP A 45 -10.54 7.53 -41.64
C ASP A 45 -10.10 7.79 -40.19
N ALA A 46 -10.83 8.63 -39.45
CA ALA A 46 -10.59 8.87 -38.03
C ALA A 46 -10.83 7.60 -37.19
N ALA A 47 -11.89 6.85 -37.45
CA ALA A 47 -12.19 5.60 -36.76
C ALA A 47 -11.10 4.53 -37.03
N PHE A 48 -10.61 4.42 -38.26
CA PHE A 48 -9.51 3.52 -38.61
C PHE A 48 -8.20 3.92 -37.93
N ALA A 49 -7.84 5.20 -37.95
CA ALA A 49 -6.65 5.70 -37.26
C ALA A 49 -6.69 5.42 -35.75
N GLN A 50 -7.86 5.60 -35.13
CA GLN A 50 -8.06 5.21 -33.73
C GLN A 50 -7.88 3.70 -33.55
N ALA A 51 -8.54 2.87 -34.36
CA ALA A 51 -8.47 1.41 -34.23
C ALA A 51 -7.02 0.89 -34.36
N VAL A 52 -6.24 1.43 -35.31
CA VAL A 52 -4.82 1.09 -35.47
C VAL A 52 -4.02 1.51 -34.23
N THR A 53 -4.28 2.71 -33.69
CA THR A 53 -3.64 3.20 -32.46
C THR A 53 -3.96 2.32 -31.26
N TRP A 54 -5.23 1.91 -31.10
CA TRP A 54 -5.64 0.98 -30.05
C TRP A 54 -4.95 -0.38 -30.21
N ALA A 55 -4.83 -0.88 -31.44
CA ALA A 55 -4.16 -2.14 -31.71
C ALA A 55 -2.64 -2.07 -31.44
N SER A 56 -1.98 -0.97 -31.78
CA SER A 56 -0.54 -0.78 -31.52
C SER A 56 -0.25 -0.60 -30.03
N GLU A 57 -1.09 0.16 -29.31
CA GLU A 57 -0.89 0.47 -27.89
C GLU A 57 -1.53 -0.54 -26.93
N ALA A 58 -2.29 -1.53 -27.42
CA ALA A 58 -2.98 -2.53 -26.58
C ALA A 58 -2.05 -3.19 -25.55
N LYS A 59 -0.80 -3.50 -25.94
CA LYS A 59 0.20 -4.09 -25.04
C LYS A 59 0.60 -3.15 -23.91
N ASN A 60 0.77 -1.86 -24.22
CA ASN A 60 1.14 -0.83 -23.26
C ASN A 60 0.00 -0.56 -22.27
N LEU A 61 -1.25 -0.49 -22.76
CA LEU A 61 -2.44 -0.38 -21.92
C LEU A 61 -2.61 -1.59 -20.99
N ASN A 62 -2.38 -2.81 -21.49
CA ASN A 62 -2.41 -4.01 -20.65
C ASN A 62 -1.33 -3.96 -19.55
N LEU A 63 -0.13 -3.50 -19.88
CA LEU A 63 0.96 -3.33 -18.92
C LEU A 63 0.59 -2.30 -17.83
N MET A 64 0.02 -1.15 -18.22
CA MET A 64 -0.47 -0.14 -17.28
C MET A 64 -1.53 -0.73 -16.33
N SER A 65 -2.53 -1.42 -16.88
CA SER A 65 -3.58 -2.07 -16.09
C SER A 65 -3.02 -3.09 -15.09
N LEU A 66 -1.99 -3.87 -15.47
CA LEU A 66 -1.35 -4.81 -14.56
C LEU A 66 -0.63 -4.11 -13.40
N TYR A 67 0.07 -3.01 -13.66
CA TYR A 67 0.77 -2.25 -12.62
C TYR A 67 -0.19 -1.50 -11.71
N GLU A 68 -1.29 -0.99 -12.24
CA GLU A 68 -2.37 -0.41 -11.45
C GLU A 68 -2.93 -1.46 -10.48
N ASN A 69 -3.34 -2.62 -11.01
CA ASN A 69 -3.85 -3.72 -10.19
C ASN A 69 -2.85 -4.16 -9.10
N ARG A 70 -1.56 -4.26 -9.44
CA ARG A 70 -0.52 -4.62 -8.47
C ARG A 70 -0.35 -3.53 -7.39
N THR A 71 -0.42 -2.27 -7.77
CA THR A 71 -0.31 -1.13 -6.84
C THR A 71 -1.51 -1.07 -5.91
N GLN A 72 -2.72 -1.21 -6.47
CA GLN A 72 -3.97 -1.26 -5.72
C GLN A 72 -3.95 -2.36 -4.66
N ARG A 73 -3.55 -3.58 -5.03
CA ARG A 73 -3.42 -4.71 -4.08
C ARG A 73 -2.37 -4.47 -2.98
N ARG A 74 -1.32 -3.69 -3.25
CA ARG A 74 -0.32 -3.31 -2.24
C ARG A 74 -0.91 -2.27 -1.28
N VAL A 75 -1.59 -1.25 -1.81
CA VAL A 75 -2.26 -0.22 -1.01
C VAL A 75 -3.31 -0.84 -0.10
N GLU A 76 -4.17 -1.73 -0.63
CA GLU A 76 -5.19 -2.43 0.16
C GLU A 76 -4.57 -3.26 1.30
N ARG A 77 -3.51 -4.02 1.01
CA ARG A 77 -2.81 -4.80 2.04
C ARG A 77 -2.19 -3.91 3.11
N ASN A 78 -1.49 -2.85 2.70
CA ASN A 78 -0.86 -1.90 3.63
C ASN A 78 -1.94 -1.21 4.49
N MET A 79 -3.06 -0.83 3.89
CA MET A 79 -4.18 -0.22 4.60
C MET A 79 -4.80 -1.18 5.61
N LYS A 80 -4.93 -2.47 5.26
CA LYS A 80 -5.38 -3.50 6.20
C LYS A 80 -4.42 -3.62 7.38
N MET A 81 -3.12 -3.77 7.11
CA MET A 81 -2.11 -3.89 8.18
C MET A 81 -2.12 -2.67 9.11
N LEU A 82 -2.29 -1.46 8.57
CA LEU A 82 -2.40 -0.24 9.37
C LEU A 82 -3.67 -0.24 10.24
N LYS A 83 -4.81 -0.69 9.72
CA LYS A 83 -6.06 -0.82 10.48
C LYS A 83 -5.93 -1.86 11.60
N ASP A 84 -5.31 -2.99 11.31
CA ASP A 84 -5.06 -4.05 12.29
C ASP A 84 -4.16 -3.53 13.43
N LEU A 85 -3.05 -2.86 13.09
CA LEU A 85 -2.17 -2.21 14.09
C LEU A 85 -2.90 -1.13 14.89
N GLN A 86 -3.78 -0.35 14.28
CA GLN A 86 -4.58 0.65 15.00
C GLN A 86 -5.60 0.00 15.93
N ALA A 87 -6.20 -1.13 15.52
CA ALA A 87 -7.12 -1.88 16.37
C ALA A 87 -6.40 -2.47 17.59
N GLU A 88 -5.22 -3.08 17.37
CA GLU A 88 -4.37 -3.60 18.45
C GLU A 88 -3.97 -2.49 19.45
N ARG A 89 -3.62 -1.30 18.94
CA ARG A 89 -3.31 -0.15 19.80
C ARG A 89 -4.52 0.29 20.62
N LYS A 90 -5.70 0.41 20.00
CA LYS A 90 -6.92 0.79 20.73
C LYS A 90 -7.24 -0.22 21.83
N ALA A 91 -7.14 -1.51 21.52
CA ALA A 91 -7.35 -2.58 22.49
C ALA A 91 -6.32 -2.55 23.64
N ALA A 92 -5.05 -2.26 23.33
CA ALA A 92 -4.02 -2.10 24.36
C ALA A 92 -4.31 -0.92 25.30
N LEU A 93 -4.73 0.23 24.76
CA LEU A 93 -5.16 1.37 25.58
C LEU A 93 -6.37 1.02 26.44
N GLU A 94 -7.36 0.31 25.89
CA GLU A 94 -8.57 -0.04 26.64
C GLU A 94 -8.22 -0.89 27.86
N LYS A 95 -7.32 -1.87 27.72
CA LYS A 95 -6.80 -2.66 28.84
C LYS A 95 -6.10 -1.82 29.89
N VAL A 96 -5.17 -0.94 29.47
CA VAL A 96 -4.46 -0.05 30.39
C VAL A 96 -5.43 0.87 31.14
N VAL A 97 -6.43 1.42 30.44
CA VAL A 97 -7.46 2.26 31.07
C VAL A 97 -8.32 1.46 32.05
N GLU A 98 -8.63 0.20 31.75
CA GLU A 98 -9.36 -0.68 32.67
C GLU A 98 -8.57 -0.96 33.95
N GLU A 99 -7.31 -1.35 33.82
CA GLU A 99 -6.39 -1.55 34.94
C GLU A 99 -6.26 -0.26 35.78
N ALA A 100 -6.04 0.88 35.12
CA ALA A 100 -5.97 2.19 35.76
C ALA A 100 -7.27 2.57 36.48
N THR A 101 -8.44 2.25 35.92
CA THR A 101 -9.71 2.49 36.62
C THR A 101 -9.87 1.63 37.86
N LEU A 102 -9.43 0.37 37.83
CA LEU A 102 -9.49 -0.51 39.00
C LEU A 102 -8.56 0.00 40.10
N LEU A 103 -7.33 0.41 39.75
CA LEU A 103 -6.39 1.02 40.69
C LEU A 103 -6.93 2.32 41.28
N ALA A 104 -7.55 3.18 40.47
CA ALA A 104 -8.17 4.41 40.93
C ALA A 104 -9.33 4.15 41.91
N GLN A 105 -10.18 3.15 41.63
CA GLN A 105 -11.27 2.76 42.54
C GLN A 105 -10.75 2.20 43.86
N HIS A 106 -9.68 1.40 43.80
CA HIS A 106 -9.03 0.86 44.99
C HIS A 106 -8.33 1.95 45.84
N ALA A 107 -7.65 2.91 45.21
CA ALA A 107 -7.10 4.07 45.91
C ALA A 107 -8.22 4.90 46.58
N ALA A 108 -9.32 5.13 45.86
CA ALA A 108 -10.48 5.83 46.38
C ALA A 108 -11.12 5.11 47.58
N SER A 109 -11.18 3.76 47.59
CA SER A 109 -11.73 3.01 48.72
C SER A 109 -10.83 3.06 49.96
N LYS A 110 -9.52 3.28 49.78
CA LYS A 110 -8.55 3.53 50.85
C LYS A 110 -8.46 4.99 51.29
N GLY A 111 -9.10 5.91 50.55
CA GLY A 111 -8.99 7.36 50.79
C GLY A 111 -7.68 7.98 50.32
N GLU A 112 -6.94 7.29 49.46
CA GLU A 112 -5.65 7.75 48.92
C GLU A 112 -5.83 8.40 47.53
N PRO A 113 -5.02 9.41 47.18
CA PRO A 113 -5.05 10.01 45.85
C PRO A 113 -4.40 9.07 44.82
N TYR A 114 -5.10 8.82 43.72
CA TYR A 114 -4.59 8.03 42.60
C TYR A 114 -3.63 8.85 41.73
N ASN A 115 -2.41 8.35 41.48
CA ASN A 115 -1.41 8.99 40.62
C ASN A 115 -0.98 8.07 39.46
N VAL A 116 -1.37 8.45 38.24
CA VAL A 116 -1.12 7.66 37.02
C VAL A 116 0.37 7.49 36.71
N GLU A 117 1.19 8.50 37.01
CA GLU A 117 2.64 8.50 36.72
C GLU A 117 3.40 7.45 37.55
N THR A 118 2.93 7.19 38.77
CA THR A 118 3.55 6.22 39.67
C THR A 118 3.19 4.79 39.27
N ASP A 119 1.93 4.56 38.91
CA ASP A 119 1.40 3.23 38.65
C ASP A 119 1.68 2.73 37.22
N PHE A 120 1.94 3.65 36.29
CA PHE A 120 2.27 3.32 34.89
C PHE A 120 3.57 4.02 34.45
N PRO A 121 4.74 3.52 34.86
CA PRO A 121 6.01 4.06 34.38
C PRO A 121 6.13 3.84 32.85
N PRO A 122 6.83 4.73 32.13
CA PRO A 122 7.00 4.63 30.67
C PRO A 122 7.57 3.28 30.19
N GLU A 123 8.32 2.58 31.04
CA GLU A 123 8.90 1.26 30.79
C GLU A 123 7.87 0.12 30.81
N ALA A 124 6.78 0.28 31.57
CA ALA A 124 5.70 -0.70 31.64
C ALA A 124 4.72 -0.58 30.45
N LEU A 125 4.79 0.52 29.69
CA LEU A 125 3.95 0.76 28.54
C LEU A 125 4.58 0.22 27.25
N PRO A 126 3.79 -0.33 26.31
CA PRO A 126 4.31 -0.79 25.03
C PRO A 126 5.07 0.33 24.29
N PRO A 127 6.33 0.13 23.88
CA PRO A 127 7.22 1.21 23.43
C PRO A 127 6.81 1.83 22.09
N GLN A 128 5.91 1.19 21.33
CA GLN A 128 5.78 1.51 19.91
C GLN A 128 4.77 2.62 19.59
N PHE A 129 3.80 2.96 20.44
CA PHE A 129 2.94 4.15 20.28
C PHE A 129 2.41 4.55 21.66
N ALA A 130 3.10 5.50 22.30
CA ALA A 130 2.84 5.95 23.66
C ALA A 130 1.48 6.61 23.79
N PHE A 131 0.59 5.99 24.58
CA PHE A 131 -0.54 6.72 25.14
C PHE A 131 0.01 7.76 26.10
N SER A 132 -0.42 9.01 25.95
CA SER A 132 -0.05 10.02 26.93
C SER A 132 -0.70 9.67 28.27
N LEU A 133 0.05 9.78 29.36
CA LEU A 133 -0.45 9.52 30.71
C LEU A 133 -1.64 10.45 31.03
N SER A 134 -1.64 11.66 30.47
CA SER A 134 -2.77 12.61 30.54
C SER A 134 -4.04 12.10 29.82
N GLU A 135 -3.91 11.36 28.71
CA GLU A 135 -5.06 10.74 28.05
C GLU A 135 -5.65 9.60 28.90
N ILE A 136 -4.79 8.77 29.51
CA ILE A 136 -5.22 7.71 30.44
C ILE A 136 -5.97 8.34 31.61
N ALA A 137 -5.38 9.35 32.26
CA ALA A 137 -6.01 10.08 33.37
C ALA A 137 -7.38 10.65 32.98
N ARG A 138 -7.49 11.27 31.79
CA ARG A 138 -8.76 11.80 31.28
C ARG A 138 -9.81 10.71 31.08
N LYS A 139 -9.43 9.54 30.54
CA LYS A 139 -10.35 8.42 30.33
C LYS A 139 -10.79 7.76 31.64
N VAL A 140 -9.88 7.60 32.59
CA VAL A 140 -10.21 7.15 33.96
C VAL A 140 -11.20 8.11 34.60
N ALA A 141 -10.90 9.42 34.61
CA ALA A 141 -11.80 10.44 35.16
C ALA A 141 -13.16 10.48 34.45
N HIS A 142 -13.21 10.16 33.16
CA HIS A 142 -14.46 10.03 32.42
C HIS A 142 -15.25 8.78 32.86
N LYS A 143 -14.63 7.61 32.93
CA LYS A 143 -15.25 6.37 33.41
C LYS A 143 -15.76 6.49 34.85
N SER A 144 -14.98 7.11 35.75
CA SER A 144 -15.41 7.36 37.13
C SER A 144 -16.64 8.28 37.21
N ARG A 145 -16.72 9.30 36.35
CA ARG A 145 -17.91 10.18 36.25
C ARG A 145 -19.13 9.46 35.70
N LEU A 146 -18.95 8.53 34.76
CA LEU A 146 -20.05 7.70 34.24
C LEU A 146 -20.56 6.71 35.28
N ALA A 147 -19.67 6.16 36.11
CA ALA A 147 -20.02 5.26 37.20
C ALA A 147 -20.69 5.97 38.39
N ALA A 148 -20.43 7.27 38.56
CA ALA A 148 -21.05 8.06 39.62
C ALA A 148 -22.58 8.12 39.41
N PRO A 149 -23.39 7.82 40.44
CA PRO A 149 -24.83 7.89 40.33
C PRO A 149 -25.26 9.33 39.98
N LYS A 150 -26.13 9.47 38.97
CA LYS A 150 -26.75 10.78 38.67
C LYS A 150 -27.45 11.26 39.95
N PRO A 151 -27.23 12.50 40.39
CA PRO A 151 -27.96 13.01 41.54
C PRO A 151 -29.45 13.00 41.20
N PHE A 152 -30.23 12.19 41.92
CA PHE A 152 -31.68 12.25 41.87
C PHE A 152 -32.08 13.64 42.37
N ARG A 153 -32.59 14.49 41.46
CA ARG A 153 -33.23 15.75 41.85
C ARG A 153 -34.47 15.36 42.66
N LYS A 154 -34.44 15.54 43.97
CA LYS A 154 -35.66 15.45 44.79
C LYS A 154 -36.60 16.55 44.31
N ALA A 155 -37.77 16.16 43.80
CA ALA A 155 -38.88 17.08 43.58
C ALA A 155 -39.30 17.62 44.96
N ALA A 156 -39.25 18.94 45.10
CA ALA A 156 -39.75 19.67 46.25
C ALA A 156 -41.24 19.96 46.06
#